data_AF-T0ZT24-F1
#
_entry.id   AF-T0ZT24-F1
#
_cell.length_a   1.000
_cell.length_b   1.000
_cell.length_c   1.000
_cell.angle_alpha   90.00
_cell.angle_beta   90.00
_cell.angle_gamma   90.00
#
_symmetry.space_group_name_H-M   'P 1'
#
loop_
_entity.id
_entity.type
_entity.pdbx_description
1 polymer ?
#
loop_
_entity_poly.entity_id
_entity_poly.type
_entity_poly.pdbx_seq_one_letter_code
_entity_poly.pdbx_strand_id
1 'polypeptide(L)' 'AATYDLDGTEVYAVRGLDPLNRGETIGRVRVEATRTNGDAVDFDVRLRIDTPTEAEYFRHGGVLNFVLRQLAAS' A
#
# COMPACT_ATOMS: atom_id res chain seq x y z
N ALA A 1 -19.35 7.90 6.78
CA ALA A 1 -18.30 7.19 6.01
C ALA A 1 -18.99 6.23 5.05
N ALA A 2 -18.42 5.94 3.88
CA ALA A 2 -18.95 4.88 3.02
C ALA A 2 -18.67 3.51 3.65
N THR A 3 -19.64 2.59 3.56
CA THR A 3 -19.51 1.21 4.02
C THR A 3 -19.70 0.30 2.81
N TYR A 4 -18.85 -0.73 2.67
CA TYR A 4 -18.82 -1.61 1.49
C TYR A 4 -19.34 -3.03 1.77
N ASP A 5 -19.91 -3.26 2.96
CA ASP A 5 -20.44 -4.56 3.40
C ASP A 5 -19.42 -5.69 3.18
N LEU A 6 -18.24 -5.50 3.78
CA LEU A 6 -17.12 -6.43 3.73
C LEU A 6 -17.12 -7.27 5.00
N ASP A 7 -17.02 -8.59 4.86
CA ASP A 7 -17.03 -9.54 5.97
C ASP A 7 -15.65 -10.08 6.33
N GLY A 8 -14.63 -9.75 5.52
CA GLY A 8 -13.23 -10.16 5.73
C GLY A 8 -12.85 -11.46 5.03
N THR A 9 -13.77 -12.10 4.31
CA THR A 9 -13.49 -13.28 3.49
C THR A 9 -13.07 -12.94 2.05
N GLU A 10 -13.12 -11.65 1.69
CA GLU A 10 -12.77 -11.20 0.35
C GLU A 10 -11.27 -11.31 0.06
N VAL A 11 -10.93 -11.48 -1.21
CA VAL A 11 -9.57 -11.32 -1.72
C VAL A 11 -9.40 -9.87 -2.18
N TYR A 12 -8.36 -9.21 -1.67
CA TYR A 12 -8.10 -7.80 -1.93
C TYR A 12 -6.95 -7.62 -2.90
N ALA A 13 -7.20 -6.94 -4.02
CA ALA A 13 -6.16 -6.45 -4.91
C ALA A 13 -5.97 -4.94 -4.70
N VAL A 14 -4.76 -4.52 -4.35
CA VAL A 14 -4.39 -3.12 -4.15
C VAL A 14 -3.61 -2.63 -5.38
N ARG A 15 -4.14 -1.63 -6.06
CA ARG A 15 -3.60 -1.11 -7.33
C ARG A 15 -3.12 0.33 -7.18
N GLY A 16 -2.17 0.73 -8.02
CA GLY A 16 -1.62 2.09 -8.05
C GLY A 16 -0.45 2.31 -7.08
N LEU A 17 0.25 1.24 -6.69
CA LEU A 17 1.42 1.31 -5.79
C LEU A 17 2.73 1.62 -6.51
N ASP A 18 2.76 1.60 -7.85
CA ASP A 18 3.98 1.79 -8.66
C ASP A 18 4.81 3.04 -8.30
N PRO A 19 4.22 4.20 -7.95
CA PRO A 19 4.98 5.37 -7.54
C PRO A 19 5.86 5.14 -6.30
N LEU A 20 5.47 4.24 -5.39
CA LEU A 20 6.26 3.92 -4.20
C LEU A 20 7.63 3.31 -4.54
N ASN A 21 7.74 2.62 -5.68
CA ASN A 21 9.01 2.07 -6.15
C ASN A 21 10.02 3.18 -6.52
N ARG A 22 9.53 4.40 -6.78
CA ARG A 22 10.36 5.59 -7.05
C ARG A 22 10.57 6.46 -5.82
N GLY A 23 10.07 6.06 -4.65
CA GLY A 23 10.15 6.86 -3.41
C GLY A 23 9.15 8.02 -3.36
N GLU A 24 8.16 8.04 -4.27
CA GLU A 24 7.12 9.07 -4.32
C GLU A 24 6.02 8.77 -3.30
N THR A 25 5.40 9.81 -2.73
CA THR A 25 4.23 9.67 -1.87
C THR A 25 2.93 9.73 -2.69
N ILE A 26 1.97 8.87 -2.34
CA ILE A 26 0.62 8.87 -2.93
C ILE A 26 -0.41 8.86 -1.80
N GLY A 27 -1.43 9.70 -1.91
CA GLY A 27 -2.43 9.85 -0.83
C GLY A 27 -3.56 8.81 -0.88
N ARG A 28 -3.80 8.20 -2.05
CA ARG A 28 -4.87 7.23 -2.26
C ARG A 28 -4.46 6.14 -3.23
N VAL A 29 -5.02 4.95 -3.01
CA VAL A 29 -4.89 3.79 -3.89
C VAL A 29 -6.26 3.15 -4.10
N ARG A 30 -6.40 2.40 -5.19
CA ARG A 30 -7.65 1.69 -5.49
C ARG A 30 -7.56 0.27 -4.96
N VAL A 31 -8.60 -0.15 -4.26
CA VAL A 31 -8.78 -1.51 -3.75
C VAL A 31 -9.94 -2.15 -4.48
N GLU A 32 -9.70 -3.34 -5.01
CA GLU A 32 -10.71 -4.25 -5.53
C GLU A 32 -10.87 -5.39 -4.53
N ALA A 33 -12.06 -5.52 -3.95
CA ALA A 33 -12.41 -6.61 -3.03
C ALA A 33 -13.30 -7.61 -3.76
N THR A 34 -12.79 -8.83 -3.99
CA THR A 34 -13.53 -9.93 -4.62
C THR A 34 -14.10 -10.85 -3.54
N ARG A 35 -15.43 -10.94 -3.47
CA ARG A 35 -16.14 -11.81 -2.55
C ARG A 35 -16.05 -13.28 -2.97
N THR A 36 -16.32 -14.18 -2.04
CA THR A 36 -16.32 -15.63 -2.28
C THR A 36 -17.36 -16.08 -3.31
N ASN A 37 -18.44 -15.32 -3.48
CA ASN A 37 -19.46 -15.55 -4.51
C ASN A 37 -19.06 -15.03 -5.91
N GLY A 38 -17.89 -14.39 -6.05
CA GLY A 38 -17.39 -13.83 -7.29
C GLY A 38 -17.74 -12.36 -7.53
N ASP A 39 -18.59 -11.74 -6.71
CA ASP A 39 -18.89 -10.32 -6.83
C ASP A 39 -17.69 -9.46 -6.41
N ALA A 40 -17.42 -8.40 -7.17
CA ALA A 40 -16.35 -7.45 -6.85
C ALA A 40 -16.91 -6.08 -6.47
N VAL A 41 -16.29 -5.44 -5.50
CA VAL A 41 -16.50 -4.02 -5.18
C VAL A 41 -15.18 -3.29 -5.20
N ASP A 42 -15.17 -2.14 -5.85
CA ASP A 42 -13.99 -1.29 -5.91
C ASP A 42 -14.18 0.02 -5.14
N PHE A 43 -13.13 0.45 -4.46
CA PHE A 43 -13.14 1.72 -3.74
C PHE A 43 -11.75 2.32 -3.55
N ASP A 44 -11.69 3.63 -3.35
CA ASP A 44 -10.46 4.33 -3.00
C ASP A 44 -10.24 4.27 -1.48
N VAL A 45 -9.00 3.98 -1.09
CA VAL A 45 -8.56 4.05 0.31
C VAL A 45 -7.43 5.05 0.45
N ARG A 46 -7.31 5.65 1.65
CA ARG A 46 -6.16 6.49 1.98
C ARG A 46 -4.94 5.60 2.22
N LEU A 47 -3.86 5.83 1.48
CA LEU A 47 -2.57 5.22 1.78
C LEU A 47 -1.91 6.01 2.91
N ARG A 48 -1.38 5.31 3.93
CA ARG A 48 -0.76 5.90 5.13
C ARG A 48 0.77 5.88 5.08
N ILE A 49 1.31 6.08 3.88
CA ILE A 49 2.72 6.44 3.67
C ILE A 49 2.69 7.96 3.47
N ASP A 50 2.72 8.67 4.58
CA ASP A 50 2.41 10.10 4.68
C ASP A 50 3.68 10.96 4.41
N THR A 51 4.90 10.38 4.46
CA THR A 51 6.16 11.10 4.22
C THR A 51 7.08 10.44 3.17
N PRO A 52 7.96 11.19 2.48
CA PRO A 52 8.95 10.61 1.57
C PRO A 52 9.88 9.60 2.27
N THR A 53 10.26 9.87 3.52
CA THR A 53 11.09 8.96 4.32
C THR A 53 10.41 7.62 4.56
N GLU A 54 9.09 7.61 4.81
CA GLU A 54 8.32 6.35 4.93
C GLU A 54 8.25 5.59 3.60
N ALA A 55 8.15 6.30 2.47
CA ALA A 55 8.17 5.67 1.13
C ALA A 55 9.52 5.00 0.85
N GLU A 56 10.62 5.65 1.25
CA GLU A 56 11.95 5.05 1.22
C GLU A 56 12.02 3.80 2.11
N TYR A 57 11.55 3.87 3.36
CA TYR A 57 11.51 2.69 4.23
C TYR A 57 10.71 1.55 3.62
N PHE A 58 9.54 1.83 3.05
CA PHE A 58 8.71 0.84 2.38
C PHE A 58 9.46 0.16 1.23
N ARG A 59 10.10 0.95 0.35
CA ARG A 59 10.87 0.43 -0.79
C ARG A 59 12.03 -0.46 -0.35
N HIS A 60 12.63 -0.15 0.79
CA HIS A 60 13.75 -0.93 1.35
C HIS A 60 13.30 -2.14 2.18
N GLY A 61 12.00 -2.43 2.27
CA GLY A 61 11.47 -3.54 3.05
C GLY A 61 11.50 -3.30 4.56
N GLY A 62 11.46 -2.03 4.97
CA GLY A 62 11.42 -1.58 6.37
C GLY A 62 12.59 -0.66 6.76
N VAL A 63 12.38 0.08 7.84
CA VAL A 63 13.37 1.06 8.37
C VAL A 63 14.71 0.42 8.72
N LEU A 64 14.72 -0.77 9.31
CA LEU A 64 15.96 -1.46 9.68
C LEU A 64 16.77 -1.81 8.43
N ASN A 65 16.11 -2.35 7.39
CA ASN A 65 16.75 -2.72 6.14
C ASN A 65 17.30 -1.49 5.40
N PHE A 66 16.59 -0.36 5.45
CA PHE A 66 17.09 0.92 4.92
C PHE A 66 18.40 1.34 5.60
N VAL A 67 18.41 1.39 6.94
CA VAL A 67 19.59 1.81 7.72
C VAL A 67 20.78 0.87 7.52
N LEU A 68 20.57 -0.45 7.58
CA LEU A 68 21.64 -1.44 7.41
C LEU A 68 22.31 -1.31 6.03
N ARG A 69 21.53 -1.07 4.96
CA ARG A 69 22.08 -0.84 3.61
C ARG A 69 22.87 0.46 3.53
N GLN A 70 22.42 1.51 4.20
CA GLN A 70 23.14 2.79 4.25
C GLN A 70 24.50 2.65 4.95
N LEU A 71 24.55 1.93 6.08
CA LEU A 71 25.78 1.64 6.80
C LEU A 71 26.74 0.71 6.04
N ALA A 72 26.22 -0.19 5.20
CA ALA A 72 27.05 -1.04 4.36
C ALA A 72 27.65 -0.30 3.14
N ALA A 73 27.05 0.84 2.77
CA ALA A 73 27.48 1.67 1.64
C ALA A 73 28.39 2.84 2.05
N SER A 74 28.56 3.07 3.35
CA SER A 74 29.50 4.05 3.93
C SER A 74 30.91 3.47 4.03
#